data_AF-A0A0A0KXL3-F1
#
_entry.id   AF-A0A0A0KXL3-F1
#
_cell.length_a   1.000
_cell.length_b   1.000
_cell.length_c   1.000
_cell.angle_alpha   90.00
_cell.angle_beta   90.00
_cell.angle_gamma   90.00
#
_symmetry.space_group_name_H-M   'P 1'
#
loop_
_entity.id
_entity.type
_entity.pdbx_description
1 polymer ?
#
loop_
_entity_poly.entity_id
_entity_poly.type
_entity_poly.pdbx_seq_one_letter_code
_entity_poly.pdbx_strand_id
1 'polypeptide(L)'
;MIAKLLKGVLSHQLKQFVIDGNKVILSVSNPETRVDDAEFEENEIYAIDIVTSTGEGKPKLLDEKQTTIYKRAMDKSYHLKMKACRLFSVK
;
A
#
# COMPACT_ATOMS: atom_id res chain seq x y z
N MET A 1 20.01 12.59 17.37
CA MET A 1 19.65 11.86 16.14
C MET A 1 18.30 12.39 15.67
N ILE A 2 18.16 12.76 14.39
CA ILE A 2 16.89 13.25 13.84
C ILE A 2 16.27 12.10 13.04
N ALA A 3 15.09 11.64 13.44
CA ALA A 3 14.33 10.65 12.70
C ALA A 3 13.69 11.30 11.47
N LYS A 4 13.76 10.63 10.31
CA LYS A 4 13.13 11.05 9.07
C LYS A 4 11.99 10.10 8.72
N LEU A 5 10.90 10.65 8.21
CA LEU A 5 9.80 9.86 7.66
C LEU A 5 10.25 9.14 6.38
N LEU A 6 9.78 7.90 6.21
CA LEU A 6 10.03 7.13 5.01
C LEU A 6 9.15 7.61 3.84
N LYS A 7 9.77 7.76 2.68
CA LYS A 7 9.07 8.10 1.44
C LYS A 7 8.29 6.90 0.91
N GLY A 8 7.10 7.16 0.35
CA GLY A 8 6.26 6.14 -0.29
C GLY A 8 5.37 5.33 0.66
N VAL A 9 5.35 5.66 1.95
CA VAL A 9 4.38 5.09 2.90
C VAL A 9 3.04 5.78 2.69
N LEU A 10 1.99 4.96 2.58
CA LEU A 10 0.62 5.37 2.33
C LEU A 10 -0.27 4.88 3.49
N SER A 11 -1.08 5.78 4.04
CA SER A 11 -2.12 5.45 5.01
C SER A 11 -3.48 5.43 4.32
N HIS A 12 -4.22 4.34 4.45
CA HIS A 12 -5.42 4.07 3.65
C HIS A 12 -6.71 4.24 4.45
N GLN A 13 -7.75 4.76 3.79
CA GLN A 13 -9.12 4.61 4.26
C GLN A 13 -9.51 3.13 4.27
N LEU A 14 -10.19 2.70 5.33
CA LEU A 14 -10.74 1.37 5.48
C LEU A 14 -12.25 1.38 5.25
N LYS A 15 -12.74 0.35 4.56
CA LYS A 15 -14.17 0.04 4.45
C LYS A 15 -14.37 -1.44 4.71
N GLN A 16 -15.60 -1.88 4.85
CA GLN A 16 -15.89 -3.30 4.99
C GLN A 16 -15.32 -4.07 3.77
N PHE A 17 -14.46 -5.06 4.04
CA PHE A 17 -13.73 -5.86 3.04
C PHE A 17 -12.71 -5.11 2.17
N VAL A 18 -12.47 -3.82 2.40
CA VAL A 18 -11.51 -3.00 1.64
C VAL A 18 -10.49 -2.39 2.59
N ILE A 19 -9.25 -2.85 2.49
CA ILE A 19 -8.13 -2.34 3.31
C ILE A 19 -7.31 -1.24 2.62
N ASP A 20 -7.54 -1.01 1.33
CA ASP A 20 -6.85 -0.03 0.47
C ASP A 20 -7.88 0.90 -0.20
N GLY A 21 -8.60 1.67 0.61
CA GLY A 21 -9.54 2.66 0.10
C GLY A 21 -8.85 3.74 -0.75
N ASN A 22 -9.65 4.43 -1.56
CA ASN A 22 -9.18 5.45 -2.51
C ASN A 22 -8.66 6.72 -1.83
N LYS A 23 -9.22 7.10 -0.68
CA LYS A 23 -8.71 8.22 0.12
C LYS A 23 -7.44 7.77 0.83
N VAL A 24 -6.31 8.38 0.48
CA VAL A 24 -4.97 7.97 0.95
C VAL A 24 -4.20 9.18 1.43
N ILE A 25 -3.51 9.03 2.56
CA ILE A 25 -2.61 10.04 3.10
C ILE A 25 -1.17 9.64 2.78
N LEU A 26 -0.45 10.51 2.09
CA LEU A 26 0.96 10.33 1.77
C LEU A 26 1.84 10.90 2.89
N SER A 27 2.66 10.08 3.53
CA SER A 27 3.48 10.50 4.69
C SER A 27 4.57 11.51 4.33
N VAL A 28 5.12 11.43 3.12
CA VAL A 28 6.11 12.38 2.59
C VAL A 28 5.86 12.59 1.10
N SER A 29 5.62 13.84 0.70
CA SER A 29 5.43 14.20 -0.70
C SER A 29 6.68 13.87 -1.52
N ASN A 30 6.46 13.34 -2.73
CA ASN A 30 7.52 13.07 -3.67
C ASN A 30 7.04 13.32 -5.10
N PRO A 31 7.92 13.59 -6.07
CA PRO A 31 7.49 13.94 -7.44
C PRO A 31 6.84 12.79 -8.20
N GLU A 32 7.12 11.55 -7.82
CA GLU A 32 6.74 10.31 -8.52
C GLU A 32 5.40 9.74 -8.03
N THR A 33 5.05 9.98 -6.77
CA THR A 33 3.84 9.52 -6.10
C THR A 33 2.97 10.72 -5.79
N ARG A 34 1.90 10.87 -6.55
CA ARG A 34 0.86 11.88 -6.30
C ARG A 34 -0.36 11.16 -5.75
N VAL A 35 -0.93 11.72 -4.70
CA VAL A 35 -2.23 11.34 -4.16
C VAL A 35 -3.19 12.48 -4.43
N ASP A 36 -4.45 12.16 -4.67
CA ASP A 36 -5.48 13.16 -4.88
C ASP A 36 -5.80 13.86 -3.55
N ASP A 37 -6.04 15.17 -3.61
CA ASP A 37 -6.50 15.92 -2.44
C ASP A 37 -7.91 15.46 -2.06
N ALA A 38 -8.10 15.13 -0.78
CA ALA A 38 -9.37 14.68 -0.25
C ALA A 38 -9.59 15.26 1.15
N GLU A 39 -10.84 15.58 1.46
CA GLU A 39 -11.26 16.00 2.79
C GLU A 39 -11.80 14.81 3.60
N PHE A 40 -11.57 14.85 4.91
CA PHE A 40 -12.10 13.86 5.85
C PHE A 40 -13.59 14.07 6.06
N GLU A 41 -14.34 12.98 6.08
CA GLU A 41 -15.78 12.98 6.35
C GLU A 41 -16.09 12.26 7.68
N GLU A 42 -17.27 12.53 8.25
CA GLU A 42 -17.71 11.86 9.47
C GLU A 42 -17.85 10.35 9.25
N ASN A 43 -17.48 9.58 10.27
CA ASN A 43 -17.55 8.11 10.30
C ASN A 43 -16.60 7.40 9.31
N GLU A 44 -15.63 8.10 8.73
CA GLU A 44 -14.56 7.46 7.99
C GLU A 44 -13.53 6.79 8.93
N ILE A 45 -13.03 5.63 8.52
CA ILE A 45 -12.02 4.87 9.25
C ILE A 45 -10.73 4.86 8.43
N TYR A 46 -9.60 5.07 9.08
CA TYR A 46 -8.28 5.08 8.43
C TYR A 46 -7.29 4.19 9.18
N ALA A 47 -6.44 3.48 8.44
CA ALA A 47 -5.22 2.86 8.94
C ALA A 47 -4.06 3.83 8.76
N ILE A 48 -3.50 4.32 9.86
CA ILE A 48 -2.40 5.29 9.86
C ILE A 48 -1.07 4.57 10.03
N ASP A 49 -0.26 4.57 8.98
CA ASP A 49 1.07 3.95 8.95
C ASP A 49 2.16 5.01 9.10
N ILE A 50 2.85 4.97 10.25
CA ILE A 50 3.97 5.85 10.55
C ILE A 50 5.24 5.02 10.57
N VAL A 51 6.08 5.20 9.54
CA VAL A 51 7.38 4.54 9.46
C VAL A 51 8.49 5.59 9.42
N THR A 52 9.38 5.51 10.40
CA THR A 52 10.50 6.43 10.58
C THR A 52 11.83 5.69 10.49
N SER A 53 12.85 6.37 9.96
CA SER A 53 14.22 5.87 9.90
C SER A 53 15.19 6.89 10.47
N THR A 54 16.27 6.41 11.08
CA THR A 54 17.42 7.24 11.49
C THR A 54 18.35 7.59 10.32
N GLY A 55 18.15 6.97 9.15
CA GLY A 55 18.93 7.19 7.93
C GLY A 55 18.31 8.21 6.97
N GLU A 56 18.47 7.98 5.65
CA GLU A 56 18.02 8.92 4.61
C GLU A 56 16.50 8.96 4.39
N GLY A 57 15.74 8.02 4.95
CA GLY A 57 14.29 7.94 4.74
C GLY A 57 13.87 7.52 3.33
N LYS A 58 14.79 6.94 2.54
CA LYS A 58 14.52 6.34 1.22
C LYS A 58 14.56 4.82 1.35
N PRO A 59 13.42 4.12 1.22
CA PRO A 59 13.43 2.66 1.23
C PRO A 59 14.17 2.15 -0.02
N LYS A 60 14.98 1.10 0.16
CA LYS A 60 15.66 0.38 -0.92
C LYS A 60 15.42 -1.11 -0.70
N LEU A 61 15.22 -1.85 -1.79
CA LEU A 61 15.25 -3.30 -1.76
C LEU A 61 16.71 -3.71 -1.50
N LEU A 62 16.98 -4.16 -0.27
CA LEU A 62 18.32 -4.56 0.19
C LEU A 62 18.54 -6.06 0.09
N ASP A 63 17.47 -6.85 0.14
CA ASP A 63 17.51 -8.29 0.22
C ASP A 63 16.65 -8.85 -0.92
N GLU A 64 17.20 -9.74 -1.74
CA GLU A 64 16.46 -10.48 -2.79
C GLU A 64 15.49 -11.52 -2.18
N LYS A 65 15.09 -11.33 -0.92
CA LYS A 65 14.10 -12.16 -0.27
C LYS A 65 12.82 -12.13 -1.07
N GLN A 66 12.37 -13.32 -1.41
CA GLN A 66 11.13 -13.51 -2.14
C GLN A 66 9.98 -12.85 -1.40
N THR A 67 9.17 -12.05 -2.10
CA THR A 67 7.93 -11.51 -1.56
C THR A 67 7.00 -12.68 -1.22
N THR A 68 6.51 -12.75 0.02
CA THR A 68 5.63 -13.83 0.50
C THR A 68 4.21 -13.36 0.84
N ILE A 69 4.00 -12.05 0.90
CA ILE A 69 2.70 -11.43 1.22
C ILE A 69 2.09 -10.90 -0.07
N TYR A 70 0.88 -11.35 -0.39
CA TYR A 70 0.16 -10.96 -1.60
C TYR A 70 -1.28 -10.61 -1.26
N LYS A 71 -1.86 -9.69 -2.03
CA LYS A 71 -3.28 -9.34 -1.96
C LYS A 71 -3.91 -9.49 -3.33
N ARG A 72 -5.12 -10.05 -3.38
CA ARG A 72 -5.92 -10.17 -4.61
C ARG A 72 -6.47 -8.80 -5.02
N ALA A 73 -6.25 -8.42 -6.27
CA ALA A 73 -6.88 -7.28 -6.91
C ALA A 73 -8.26 -7.70 -7.44
N MET A 74 -9.34 -7.23 -6.81
CA MET A 74 -10.71 -7.67 -7.12
C MET A 74 -11.25 -7.06 -8.41
N ASP A 75 -10.69 -5.92 -8.83
CA ASP A 75 -10.99 -5.19 -10.06
C ASP A 75 -10.35 -5.81 -11.32
N LYS A 76 -9.33 -6.66 -11.14
CA LYS A 76 -8.58 -7.26 -12.24
C LYS A 76 -9.03 -8.71 -12.49
N SER A 77 -9.71 -8.91 -13.61
CA SER A 77 -10.06 -10.25 -14.09
C SER A 77 -9.13 -10.67 -15.22
N TYR A 78 -8.38 -11.76 -15.02
CA TYR A 78 -7.52 -12.34 -16.04
C TYR A 78 -7.66 -13.86 -16.09
N HIS A 79 -7.81 -14.40 -17.30
CA HIS A 79 -7.96 -15.83 -17.53
C HIS A 79 -6.58 -16.52 -17.55
N LEU A 80 -6.16 -17.01 -16.39
CA LEU A 80 -4.87 -17.68 -16.21
C LEU A 80 -4.76 -18.93 -17.09
N LYS A 81 -3.66 -19.04 -17.85
CA LYS A 81 -3.43 -20.15 -18.81
C LYS A 81 -2.97 -21.45 -18.16
N MET A 82 -2.23 -21.39 -17.05
CA MET A 82 -1.72 -22.58 -16.36
C MET A 82 -2.73 -23.15 -15.36
N LYS A 83 -2.86 -24.49 -15.32
CA LYS A 83 -3.77 -25.18 -14.39
C LYS A 83 -3.44 -24.89 -12.92
N ALA A 84 -2.15 -24.89 -12.57
CA ALA A 84 -1.69 -24.60 -11.21
C ALA A 84 -2.09 -23.19 -10.75
N CYS A 85 -1.89 -22.18 -11.60
CA CYS A 85 -2.26 -20.79 -11.29
C CYS A 85 -3.79 -20.62 -11.15
N ARG A 86 -4.58 -21.28 -12.02
CA ARG A 86 -6.05 -21.29 -11.87
C ARG A 86 -6.47 -21.90 -10.53
N LEU A 87 -5.91 -23.04 -10.14
CA LEU A 87 -6.24 -23.67 -8.86
C LEU A 87 -5.91 -22.78 -7.66
N PHE A 88 -4.81 -22.03 -7.74
CA PHE A 88 -4.42 -21.07 -6.70
C PHE A 88 -5.38 -19.87 -6.61
N SER A 89 -5.82 -19.31 -7.74
CA SER A 89 -6.65 -18.10 -7.78
C SER A 89 -8.13 -18.30 -7.39
N VAL A 90 -8.62 -19.54 -7.40
CA VAL A 90 -10.02 -19.88 -7.04
C VAL A 90 -10.17 -20.20 -5.55
N LYS A 91 -9.06 -20.38 -4.83
CA LYS A 91 -9.05 -20.41 -3.36
C LYS A 91 -9.12 -18.99 -2.80
#